data_AF-A0A9W6ZBK7-F1
#
_entry.id   AF-A0A9W6ZBK7-F1
#
_cell.length_a   1.000
_cell.length_b   1.000
_cell.length_c   1.000
_cell.angle_alpha   90.00
_cell.angle_beta   90.00
_cell.angle_gamma   90.00
#
_symmetry.space_group_name_H-M   'P 1'
#
loop_
_entity.id
_entity.type
_entity.pdbx_description
1 polymer ?
#
loop_
_entity_poly.entity_id
_entity_poly.type
_entity_poly.pdbx_seq_one_letter_code
_entity_poly.pdbx_strand_id
1 'polypeptide(L)'
;MPKRKASDADDDNPNKTDNDRPSILIDLTICEDHNHVLPHIYNALRTIYRRSESKSPPTFRLIHFDSHPDLSILPTLKREHVKQVSRLQDELDGSQEGISCWITPLILQGSLSIIDWVHQDFCKQIKNGSHDVKLGWDEQGSCKTSSNLEYYIEDGCEVTNLSTELLEPVEFTINSTNASNLLSSENAVCGCWILDICLDYFVVSNPWLDTPFFHEIHEKVETTCIAYAQTMVEEKKLSGRYDEYEEKTWGEILECCRYTKLPHYPQLVESAFHDFKESLLLAKSRCENPPSCITVARSAEDGFISLDEVEVVQERVLRIVKTIWSVNVHVDYINK
;
A
#
# COMPACT_ATOMS: atom_id res chain seq x y z
N MET A 1 47.64 18.38 -43.80
CA MET A 1 46.84 19.56 -44.20
C MET A 1 46.43 19.39 -45.67
N PRO A 2 45.29 19.90 -46.14
CA PRO A 2 43.89 19.70 -45.71
C PRO A 2 43.02 19.25 -46.92
N LYS A 3 41.77 18.78 -46.79
CA LYS A 3 40.55 19.60 -46.63
C LYS A 3 39.37 18.75 -46.13
N ARG A 4 38.80 19.21 -45.01
CA ARG A 4 37.39 19.00 -44.60
C ARG A 4 36.45 19.76 -45.54
N LYS A 5 35.23 19.24 -45.73
CA LYS A 5 33.91 19.89 -45.89
C LYS A 5 32.90 18.77 -46.26
N ALA A 6 31.68 18.70 -45.78
CA ALA A 6 30.92 19.49 -44.83
C ALA A 6 29.84 18.59 -44.21
N SER A 7 29.48 18.89 -42.98
CA SER A 7 28.26 18.49 -42.29
C SER A 7 27.05 19.12 -42.97
N ASP A 8 26.01 18.32 -43.24
CA ASP A 8 24.64 18.82 -43.35
C ASP A 8 23.83 18.17 -42.23
N ALA A 9 23.73 18.92 -41.13
CA ALA A 9 22.54 18.91 -40.30
C ALA A 9 21.53 19.85 -40.96
N ASP A 10 20.26 19.46 -40.98
CA ASP A 10 19.08 20.32 -40.82
C ASP A 10 17.85 19.50 -41.23
N ASP A 11 17.31 18.73 -40.28
CA ASP A 11 15.90 18.32 -40.29
C ASP A 11 15.22 18.98 -39.08
N ASP A 12 15.37 20.29 -38.99
CA ASP A 12 14.58 21.16 -38.09
C ASP A 12 13.28 21.50 -38.81
N ASN A 13 12.30 20.61 -38.69
CA ASN A 13 10.92 20.93 -39.03
C ASN A 13 10.22 21.53 -37.79
N PRO A 14 9.94 22.85 -37.78
CA PRO A 14 9.42 23.54 -36.59
C PRO A 14 7.94 23.27 -36.30
N ASN A 15 7.32 22.31 -37.00
CA ASN A 15 5.90 21.94 -36.86
C ASN A 15 5.66 20.53 -36.28
N LYS A 16 6.67 19.83 -35.77
CA LYS A 16 6.41 18.64 -34.93
C LYS A 16 5.96 19.10 -33.54
N THR A 17 4.66 19.31 -33.38
CA THR A 17 4.04 19.34 -32.05
C THR A 17 4.33 18.01 -31.34
N ASP A 18 4.50 18.04 -30.02
CA ASP A 18 4.82 16.90 -29.14
C ASP A 18 3.82 15.70 -29.20
N ASN A 19 2.80 15.81 -30.06
CA ASN A 19 1.74 14.82 -30.31
C ASN A 19 2.15 13.63 -31.19
N ASP A 20 3.37 13.59 -31.74
CA ASP A 20 3.83 12.52 -32.64
C ASP A 20 4.64 11.40 -31.95
N ARG A 21 4.82 11.44 -30.62
CA ARG A 21 5.35 10.28 -29.88
C ARG A 21 4.23 9.24 -29.74
N PRO A 22 4.46 7.96 -30.08
CA PRO A 22 3.46 6.92 -29.81
C PRO A 22 3.13 6.95 -28.31
N SER A 23 1.85 7.10 -27.98
CA SER A 23 1.37 7.07 -26.61
C SER A 23 1.80 5.76 -25.97
N ILE A 24 2.62 5.83 -24.91
CA ILE A 24 2.99 4.65 -24.12
C ILE A 24 1.69 4.06 -23.57
N LEU A 25 1.41 2.81 -23.93
CA LEU A 25 0.28 2.05 -23.43
C LEU A 25 0.67 1.44 -22.09
N ILE A 26 -0.03 1.82 -21.01
CA ILE A 26 0.24 1.36 -19.65
C ILE A 26 -0.70 0.20 -19.33
N ASP A 27 -0.18 -0.90 -18.80
CA ASP A 27 -1.04 -1.98 -18.29
C ASP A 27 -1.73 -1.52 -17.00
N LEU A 28 -3.06 -1.58 -16.99
CA LEU A 28 -3.91 -1.36 -15.84
C LEU A 28 -4.60 -2.66 -15.49
N THR A 29 -4.32 -3.23 -14.31
CA THR A 29 -4.96 -4.48 -13.87
C THR A 29 -5.91 -4.22 -12.71
N ILE A 30 -7.11 -4.77 -12.81
CA ILE A 30 -8.13 -4.74 -11.76
C ILE A 30 -8.17 -6.13 -11.11
N CYS A 31 -7.96 -6.18 -9.81
CA CYS A 31 -8.00 -7.38 -8.97
C CYS A 31 -9.14 -7.28 -7.95
N GLU A 32 -9.56 -8.43 -7.42
CA GLU A 32 -10.50 -8.46 -6.30
C GLU A 32 -9.79 -8.08 -5.01
N ASP A 33 -9.12 -9.06 -4.39
CA ASP A 33 -8.32 -8.82 -3.20
C ASP A 33 -7.03 -8.08 -3.54
N HIS A 34 -6.64 -7.18 -2.65
CA HIS A 34 -5.54 -6.25 -2.88
C HIS A 34 -4.19 -6.94 -3.10
N ASN A 35 -3.92 -8.01 -2.36
CA ASN A 35 -2.67 -8.75 -2.49
C ASN A 35 -2.47 -9.40 -3.88
N HIS A 36 -3.54 -9.59 -4.66
CA HIS A 36 -3.45 -10.11 -6.03
C HIS A 36 -2.83 -9.12 -7.03
N VAL A 37 -2.58 -7.87 -6.64
CA VAL A 37 -1.85 -6.90 -7.49
C VAL A 37 -0.35 -7.23 -7.61
N LEU A 38 0.20 -7.95 -6.62
CA LEU A 38 1.63 -8.30 -6.53
C LEU A 38 2.22 -8.95 -7.81
N PRO A 39 1.66 -10.01 -8.40
CA PRO A 39 2.19 -10.60 -9.64
C PRO A 39 2.28 -9.60 -10.79
N HIS A 40 1.33 -8.66 -10.88
CA HIS A 40 1.32 -7.62 -11.92
C HIS A 40 2.43 -6.60 -11.70
N ILE A 41 2.63 -6.18 -10.44
CA ILE A 41 3.77 -5.34 -10.03
C ILE A 41 5.10 -6.03 -10.37
N TYR A 42 5.27 -7.31 -10.01
CA TYR A 42 6.49 -8.06 -10.33
C TYR A 42 6.74 -8.17 -11.83
N ASN A 43 5.69 -8.37 -12.63
CA ASN A 43 5.82 -8.43 -14.08
C ASN A 43 6.25 -7.08 -14.67
N ALA A 44 5.72 -5.97 -14.17
CA ALA A 44 6.13 -4.62 -14.57
C ALA A 44 7.61 -4.37 -14.22
N LEU A 45 8.00 -4.63 -12.97
CA LEU A 45 9.39 -4.47 -12.50
C LEU A 45 10.36 -5.34 -13.31
N ARG A 46 9.98 -6.59 -13.61
CA ARG A 46 10.78 -7.50 -14.44
C ARG A 46 10.96 -6.98 -15.86
N THR A 47 9.91 -6.38 -16.43
CA THR A 47 9.95 -5.80 -17.77
C THR A 47 10.89 -4.58 -17.81
N ILE A 48 10.84 -3.73 -16.80
CA ILE A 48 11.75 -2.59 -16.64
C ILE A 48 13.19 -3.07 -16.50
N TYR A 49 13.43 -4.02 -15.58
CA TYR A 49 14.76 -4.56 -15.34
C TYR A 49 15.38 -5.16 -16.61
N ARG A 50 14.61 -5.93 -17.39
CA ARG A 50 15.05 -6.51 -18.67
C ARG A 50 15.40 -5.48 -19.75
N ARG A 51 14.76 -4.31 -19.71
CA ARG A 51 14.99 -3.20 -20.65
C ARG A 51 16.10 -2.26 -20.17
N SER A 52 16.45 -2.33 -18.89
CA SER A 52 17.52 -1.53 -18.30
C SER A 52 18.89 -2.15 -18.60
N GLU A 53 19.89 -1.30 -18.86
CA GLU A 53 21.29 -1.71 -18.90
C GLU A 53 21.87 -1.93 -17.49
N SER A 54 21.09 -1.64 -16.43
CA SER A 54 21.46 -1.83 -15.04
C SER A 54 21.66 -3.30 -14.68
N LYS A 55 22.72 -3.58 -13.91
CA LYS A 55 22.94 -4.91 -13.31
C LYS A 55 22.06 -5.17 -12.09
N SER A 56 21.47 -4.13 -11.50
CA SER A 56 20.63 -4.21 -10.31
C SER A 56 19.15 -3.95 -10.63
N PRO A 57 18.20 -4.60 -9.93
CA PRO A 57 16.78 -4.30 -10.03
C PRO A 57 16.50 -2.80 -9.83
N PRO A 58 15.50 -2.23 -10.51
CA PRO A 58 15.13 -0.83 -10.29
C PRO A 58 14.56 -0.66 -8.89
N THR A 59 15.00 0.38 -8.19
CA THR A 59 14.22 0.89 -7.06
C THR A 59 13.02 1.65 -7.59
N PHE A 60 11.90 1.57 -6.89
CA PHE A 60 10.67 2.24 -7.30
C PHE A 60 9.95 2.90 -6.12
N ARG A 61 9.10 3.86 -6.49
CA ARG A 61 8.17 4.54 -5.60
C ARG A 61 6.75 4.04 -5.83
N LEU A 62 6.01 3.82 -4.75
CA LEU A 62 4.60 3.46 -4.81
C LEU A 62 3.75 4.68 -4.46
N ILE A 63 2.82 5.07 -5.33
CA ILE A 63 1.75 6.01 -4.99
C ILE A 63 0.50 5.17 -4.76
N HIS A 64 0.05 5.13 -3.49
CA HIS A 64 -0.99 4.25 -3.00
C HIS A 64 -2.22 5.06 -2.58
N PHE A 65 -3.32 4.97 -3.34
CA PHE A 65 -4.59 5.61 -2.97
C PHE A 65 -5.48 4.61 -2.25
N ASP A 66 -5.65 4.80 -0.94
CA ASP A 66 -6.41 3.87 -0.11
C ASP A 66 -6.81 4.55 1.22
N SER A 67 -7.87 4.03 1.83
CA SER A 67 -8.23 4.30 3.21
C SER A 67 -7.38 3.48 4.21
N HIS A 68 -6.67 2.44 3.77
CA HIS A 68 -5.75 1.62 4.55
C HIS A 68 -4.29 1.77 4.11
N PRO A 69 -3.29 1.76 5.02
CA PRO A 69 -1.88 1.85 4.63
C PRO A 69 -1.35 0.59 3.93
N ASP A 70 -1.94 -0.58 4.19
CA ASP A 70 -1.51 -1.93 3.78
C ASP A 70 -0.05 -2.29 4.07
N LEU A 71 0.43 -1.77 5.20
CA LEU A 71 1.79 -1.90 5.68
C LEU A 71 1.91 -2.83 6.88
N SER A 72 0.86 -3.57 7.24
CA SER A 72 0.91 -4.53 8.34
C SER A 72 1.93 -5.62 8.01
N ILE A 73 2.42 -6.29 9.05
CA ILE A 73 3.42 -7.35 8.90
C ILE A 73 2.72 -8.68 9.17
N LEU A 74 2.64 -9.52 8.14
CA LEU A 74 2.08 -10.86 8.26
C LEU A 74 2.92 -11.68 9.27
N PRO A 75 2.34 -12.15 10.40
CA PRO A 75 3.11 -12.86 11.43
C PRO A 75 3.73 -14.17 10.94
N THR A 76 3.13 -14.80 9.93
CA THR A 76 3.60 -16.05 9.33
C THR A 76 4.65 -15.86 8.25
N LEU A 77 4.94 -14.61 7.84
CA LEU A 77 5.88 -14.32 6.75
C LEU A 77 7.29 -14.80 7.10
N LYS A 78 7.84 -15.66 6.25
CA LYS A 78 9.19 -16.18 6.43
C LYS A 78 10.21 -15.49 5.52
N ARG A 79 11.41 -15.31 6.05
CA ARG A 79 12.56 -14.71 5.35
C ARG A 79 12.86 -15.38 4.01
N GLU A 80 12.80 -16.71 3.94
CA GLU A 80 13.07 -17.45 2.71
C GLU A 80 11.97 -17.30 1.64
N HIS A 81 10.76 -16.91 2.02
CA HIS A 81 9.61 -16.80 1.12
C HIS A 81 9.51 -15.43 0.46
N VAL A 82 10.08 -14.38 1.06
CA VAL A 82 10.09 -13.03 0.50
C VAL A 82 10.61 -12.98 -0.94
N LYS A 83 11.54 -13.86 -1.33
CA LYS A 83 12.09 -13.91 -2.70
C LYS A 83 11.37 -14.92 -3.62
N GLN A 84 10.36 -15.62 -3.12
CA GLN A 84 9.65 -16.69 -3.82
C GLN A 84 8.19 -16.26 -4.08
N VAL A 85 7.97 -15.53 -5.18
CA VAL A 85 6.67 -14.91 -5.51
C VAL A 85 5.48 -15.86 -5.33
N SER A 86 5.56 -17.09 -5.85
CA SER A 86 4.46 -18.06 -5.72
C SER A 86 4.17 -18.46 -4.26
N ARG A 87 5.20 -18.68 -3.44
CA ARG A 87 4.99 -19.01 -2.02
C ARG A 87 4.47 -17.82 -1.24
N LEU A 88 4.96 -16.63 -1.56
CA LEU A 88 4.49 -15.40 -0.95
C LEU A 88 2.99 -15.19 -1.24
N GLN A 89 2.55 -15.46 -2.48
CA GLN A 89 1.14 -15.41 -2.83
C GLN A 89 0.34 -16.43 -2.02
N ASP A 90 0.78 -17.69 -1.97
CA ASP A 90 0.12 -18.73 -1.17
C ASP A 90 0.00 -18.34 0.32
N GLU A 91 1.00 -17.67 0.88
CA GLU A 91 0.97 -17.19 2.28
C GLU A 91 0.01 -16.02 2.49
N LEU A 92 -0.06 -15.09 1.54
CA LEU A 92 -0.98 -13.95 1.60
C LEU A 92 -2.42 -14.42 1.40
N ASP A 93 -2.69 -15.26 0.39
CA ASP A 93 -4.02 -15.83 0.12
C ASP A 93 -4.50 -16.73 1.26
N GLY A 94 -3.57 -17.39 1.95
CA GLY A 94 -3.86 -18.22 3.12
C GLY A 94 -4.17 -17.44 4.39
N SER A 95 -4.06 -16.11 4.38
CA SER A 95 -4.27 -15.24 5.54
C SER A 95 -5.38 -14.23 5.29
N GLN A 96 -6.27 -14.02 6.27
CA GLN A 96 -7.23 -12.93 6.23
C GLN A 96 -6.56 -11.54 6.27
N GLU A 97 -5.32 -11.48 6.77
CA GLU A 97 -4.50 -10.26 6.79
C GLU A 97 -3.74 -10.04 5.47
N GLY A 98 -3.82 -10.96 4.51
CA GLY A 98 -3.08 -10.88 3.25
C GLY A 98 -3.26 -9.55 2.53
N ILE A 99 -4.50 -9.04 2.53
CA ILE A 99 -4.87 -7.76 1.91
C ILE A 99 -4.28 -6.53 2.61
N SER A 100 -3.91 -6.61 3.90
CA SER A 100 -3.38 -5.48 4.66
C SER A 100 -1.86 -5.49 4.80
N CYS A 101 -1.18 -6.51 4.26
CA CYS A 101 0.27 -6.69 4.42
C CYS A 101 1.04 -6.90 3.11
N TRP A 102 0.38 -6.80 1.95
CA TRP A 102 0.96 -7.13 0.66
C TRP A 102 2.12 -6.21 0.23
N ILE A 103 2.19 -4.98 0.76
CA ILE A 103 3.28 -4.03 0.45
C ILE A 103 4.57 -4.42 1.18
N THR A 104 4.46 -4.96 2.40
CA THR A 104 5.58 -5.34 3.26
C THR A 104 6.63 -6.23 2.56
N PRO A 105 6.25 -7.29 1.83
CA PRO A 105 7.18 -8.08 1.02
C PRO A 105 7.96 -7.28 -0.04
N LEU A 106 7.36 -6.29 -0.69
CA LEU A 106 8.04 -5.45 -1.69
C LEU A 106 9.13 -4.59 -1.05
N ILE A 107 8.89 -4.13 0.18
CA ILE A 107 9.87 -3.41 1.00
C ILE A 107 11.02 -4.34 1.36
N LEU A 108 10.73 -5.53 1.92
CA LEU A 108 11.76 -6.48 2.37
C LEU A 108 12.67 -7.00 1.23
N GLN A 109 12.20 -6.94 -0.03
CA GLN A 109 13.03 -7.25 -1.20
C GLN A 109 14.00 -6.11 -1.58
N GLY A 110 13.89 -4.93 -0.97
CA GLY A 110 14.76 -3.77 -1.17
C GLY A 110 14.50 -2.97 -2.45
N SER A 111 13.40 -3.25 -3.15
CA SER A 111 13.05 -2.55 -4.41
C SER A 111 12.13 -1.35 -4.17
N LEU A 112 11.30 -1.37 -3.12
CA LEU A 112 10.42 -0.26 -2.77
C LEU A 112 11.09 0.65 -1.73
N SER A 113 11.36 1.90 -2.09
CA SER A 113 12.08 2.85 -1.21
C SER A 113 11.20 3.97 -0.66
N ILE A 114 10.14 4.36 -1.37
CA ILE A 114 9.25 5.46 -0.98
C ILE A 114 7.81 5.04 -1.27
N ILE A 115 6.93 5.31 -0.31
CA ILE A 115 5.49 5.05 -0.42
C ILE A 115 4.78 6.36 -0.13
N ASP A 116 4.00 6.87 -1.07
CA ASP A 116 3.00 7.89 -0.79
C ASP A 116 1.67 7.20 -0.50
N TRP A 117 1.33 7.08 0.77
CA TRP A 117 -0.01 6.67 1.16
C TRP A 117 -0.92 7.89 1.12
N VAL A 118 -1.76 7.95 0.09
CA VAL A 118 -2.69 9.03 -0.17
C VAL A 118 -4.07 8.64 0.33
N HIS A 119 -4.52 9.32 1.38
CA HIS A 119 -5.75 8.96 2.09
C HIS A 119 -6.68 10.16 2.30
N GLN A 120 -7.91 9.87 2.72
CA GLN A 120 -8.88 10.89 3.14
C GLN A 120 -8.60 11.37 4.56
N ASP A 121 -9.13 12.54 4.93
CA ASP A 121 -8.93 13.16 6.25
C ASP A 121 -9.48 12.35 7.43
N PHE A 122 -10.42 11.44 7.17
CA PHE A 122 -10.98 10.55 8.18
C PHE A 122 -10.08 9.35 8.50
N CYS A 123 -9.08 9.05 7.67
CA CYS A 123 -8.12 7.96 7.90
C CYS A 123 -7.06 8.42 8.90
N LYS A 124 -6.86 7.66 9.99
CA LYS A 124 -5.99 8.08 11.11
C LYS A 124 -4.93 7.06 11.50
N GLN A 125 -4.76 5.99 10.73
CA GLN A 125 -3.82 4.91 11.07
C GLN A 125 -2.36 5.39 11.14
N ILE A 126 -1.93 6.24 10.20
CA ILE A 126 -0.62 6.90 10.23
C ILE A 126 -0.86 8.41 10.15
N LYS A 127 -0.14 9.20 10.95
CA LYS A 127 -0.28 10.65 10.95
C LYS A 127 0.32 11.25 9.68
N ASN A 128 -0.31 12.26 9.11
CA ASN A 128 0.26 13.02 7.98
C ASN A 128 1.71 13.46 8.26
N GLY A 129 2.59 13.26 7.28
CA GLY A 129 4.01 13.53 7.39
C GLY A 129 4.89 12.50 6.70
N SER A 130 6.20 12.73 6.75
CA SER A 130 7.23 11.80 6.27
C SER A 130 7.75 10.99 7.45
N HIS A 131 7.75 9.66 7.32
CA HIS A 131 8.18 8.73 8.36
C HIS A 131 9.21 7.76 7.79
N ASP A 132 10.43 7.82 8.30
CA ASP A 132 11.48 6.86 7.94
C ASP A 132 11.32 5.61 8.82
N VAL A 133 11.18 4.46 8.16
CA VAL A 133 10.90 3.18 8.81
C VAL A 133 11.96 2.17 8.38
N LYS A 134 12.31 1.26 9.28
CA LYS A 134 13.14 0.10 8.97
C LYS A 134 12.36 -1.17 9.24
N LEU A 135 12.41 -2.10 8.29
CA LEU A 135 11.97 -3.48 8.48
C LEU A 135 13.17 -4.41 8.42
N GLY A 136 13.10 -5.51 9.14
CA GLY A 136 14.10 -6.57 9.09
C GLY A 136 13.63 -7.77 9.87
N TRP A 137 14.56 -8.63 10.26
CA TRP A 137 14.24 -9.87 10.96
C TRP A 137 14.80 -9.84 12.38
N ASP A 138 14.08 -10.45 13.32
CA ASP A 138 14.64 -10.78 14.63
C ASP A 138 15.47 -12.08 14.57
N GLU A 139 16.10 -12.45 15.70
CA GLU A 139 16.90 -13.67 15.81
C GLU A 139 16.05 -14.95 15.63
N GLN A 140 14.74 -14.84 15.85
CA GLN A 140 13.76 -15.93 15.70
C GLN A 140 13.29 -16.07 14.24
N GLY A 141 13.64 -15.12 13.36
CA GLY A 141 13.26 -15.12 11.95
C GLY A 141 11.89 -14.48 11.68
N SER A 142 11.33 -13.76 12.64
CA SER A 142 10.09 -12.99 12.48
C SER A 142 10.40 -11.61 11.90
N CYS A 143 9.55 -11.12 10.99
CA CYS A 143 9.67 -9.75 10.50
C CYS A 143 9.29 -8.75 11.61
N LYS A 144 10.12 -7.73 11.80
CA LYS A 144 9.96 -6.68 12.81
C LYS A 144 10.34 -5.31 12.27
N THR A 145 9.88 -4.26 12.95
CA THR A 145 10.24 -2.87 12.67
C THR A 145 10.95 -2.20 13.84
N SER A 146 11.86 -1.27 13.53
CA SER A 146 12.43 -0.36 14.52
C SER A 146 11.62 0.93 14.67
N SER A 147 10.48 1.05 13.98
CA SER A 147 9.61 2.23 14.02
C SER A 147 8.80 2.30 15.31
N ASN A 148 8.53 3.53 15.74
CA ASN A 148 7.66 3.84 16.87
C ASN A 148 6.29 4.37 16.44
N LEU A 149 5.91 4.17 15.17
CA LEU A 149 4.56 4.49 14.71
C LEU A 149 3.56 3.62 15.46
N GLU A 150 2.52 4.24 16.00
CA GLU A 150 1.41 3.58 16.69
C GLU A 150 0.83 2.43 15.84
N TYR A 151 0.75 2.63 14.52
CA TYR A 151 0.39 1.62 13.53
C TYR A 151 1.12 0.27 13.71
N TYR A 152 2.44 0.28 13.92
CA TYR A 152 3.23 -0.95 14.08
C TYR A 152 3.24 -1.47 15.52
N ILE A 153 3.13 -0.57 16.50
CA ILE A 153 3.11 -0.92 17.93
C ILE A 153 1.83 -1.70 18.26
N GLU A 154 0.71 -1.33 17.64
CA GLU A 154 -0.58 -1.98 17.87
C GLU A 154 -0.66 -3.40 17.30
N ASP A 155 0.14 -3.65 16.26
CA ASP A 155 0.32 -4.98 15.67
C ASP A 155 1.41 -5.80 16.40
N GLY A 156 2.07 -5.25 17.43
CA GLY A 156 3.13 -5.93 18.19
C GLY A 156 4.36 -6.26 17.33
N CYS A 157 4.59 -5.46 16.28
CA CYS A 157 5.60 -5.68 15.28
C CYS A 157 6.90 -4.90 15.54
N GLU A 158 6.90 -4.02 16.52
CA GLU A 158 8.05 -3.28 16.99
C GLU A 158 9.07 -4.20 17.69
N VAL A 159 10.34 -3.84 17.58
CA VAL A 159 11.38 -4.45 18.39
C VAL A 159 11.28 -3.88 19.82
N THR A 160 10.87 -4.70 20.78
CA THR A 160 10.61 -4.29 22.17
C THR A 160 11.85 -3.86 22.96
N ASN A 161 13.05 -4.27 22.52
CA ASN A 161 14.32 -3.88 23.14
C ASN A 161 15.16 -3.04 22.19
N LEU A 162 15.47 -1.80 22.59
CA LEU A 162 16.38 -0.87 21.89
C LEU A 162 17.79 -1.44 21.61
N SER A 163 18.15 -2.59 22.19
CA SER A 163 19.43 -3.28 21.99
C SER A 163 19.42 -4.35 20.90
N THR A 164 18.25 -4.73 20.37
CA THR A 164 18.14 -5.77 19.34
C THR A 164 18.30 -5.13 17.96
N GLU A 165 19.40 -5.43 17.28
CA GLU A 165 19.61 -5.01 15.90
C GLU A 165 18.75 -5.86 14.96
N LEU A 166 17.98 -5.22 14.08
CA LEU A 166 17.29 -5.90 12.99
C LEU A 166 18.32 -6.58 12.08
N LEU A 167 18.13 -7.87 11.79
CA LEU A 167 18.90 -8.58 10.77
C LEU A 167 18.40 -8.18 9.39
N GLU A 168 19.34 -7.89 8.48
CA GLU A 168 19.07 -7.45 7.10
C GLU A 168 18.07 -6.27 7.03
N PRO A 169 18.35 -5.15 7.73
CA PRO A 169 17.42 -4.05 7.76
C PRO A 169 17.29 -3.41 6.37
N VAL A 170 16.05 -3.15 5.98
CA VAL A 170 15.70 -2.38 4.80
C VAL A 170 15.00 -1.10 5.25
N GLU A 171 15.48 0.03 4.74
CA GLU A 171 14.95 1.36 5.03
C GLU A 171 14.03 1.81 3.91
N PHE A 172 12.93 2.47 4.27
CA PHE A 172 12.01 3.10 3.34
C PHE A 172 11.31 4.28 4.03
N THR A 173 10.71 5.16 3.22
CA THR A 173 9.98 6.32 3.72
C THR A 173 8.49 6.21 3.38
N ILE A 174 7.65 6.45 4.37
CA ILE A 174 6.19 6.59 4.22
C ILE A 174 5.86 8.08 4.23
N ASN A 175 5.33 8.59 3.12
CA ASN A 175 4.67 9.89 3.07
C ASN A 175 3.17 9.68 3.25
N SER A 176 2.69 9.83 4.48
CA SER A 176 1.25 9.88 4.77
C SER A 176 0.74 11.27 4.42
N THR A 177 -0.22 11.33 3.50
CA THR A 177 -0.65 12.60 2.92
C THR A 177 -2.06 12.52 2.37
N ASN A 178 -2.67 13.69 2.18
CA ASN A 178 -3.90 13.82 1.41
C ASN A 178 -3.57 14.17 -0.05
N ALA A 179 -4.55 13.97 -0.93
CA ALA A 179 -4.45 14.23 -2.37
C ALA A 179 -3.92 15.65 -2.70
N SER A 180 -4.37 16.67 -1.96
CA SER A 180 -3.96 18.07 -2.14
C SER A 180 -2.48 18.34 -1.84
N ASN A 181 -1.82 17.47 -1.07
CA ASN A 181 -0.44 17.61 -0.65
C ASN A 181 0.50 16.60 -1.35
N LEU A 182 -0.02 15.79 -2.27
CA LEU A 182 0.76 14.77 -2.99
C LEU A 182 1.95 15.41 -3.75
N LEU A 183 3.11 14.74 -3.68
CA LEU A 183 4.32 15.08 -4.42
C LEU A 183 4.80 16.52 -4.23
N SER A 184 4.56 17.16 -3.07
CA SER A 184 4.99 18.55 -2.76
C SER A 184 6.43 18.82 -3.23
N SER A 185 6.78 20.08 -3.54
CA SER A 185 7.95 20.46 -4.38
C SER A 185 9.32 19.84 -4.01
N GLU A 186 9.50 19.37 -2.78
CA GLU A 186 10.71 18.71 -2.30
C GLU A 186 10.76 17.18 -2.62
N ASN A 187 9.63 16.59 -3.00
CA ASN A 187 9.40 15.16 -3.22
C ASN A 187 9.05 14.80 -4.69
N ALA A 188 9.32 15.68 -5.66
CA ALA A 188 8.76 15.57 -7.02
C ALA A 188 9.52 14.63 -7.99
N VAL A 189 10.68 14.07 -7.62
CA VAL A 189 11.48 13.25 -8.54
C VAL A 189 11.06 11.78 -8.47
N CYS A 190 10.33 11.31 -9.48
CA CYS A 190 10.01 9.90 -9.63
C CYS A 190 10.84 9.29 -10.76
N GLY A 191 11.73 8.37 -10.39
CA GLY A 191 12.32 7.42 -11.34
C GLY A 191 11.28 6.39 -11.76
N CYS A 192 11.53 5.11 -11.49
CA CYS A 192 10.50 4.08 -11.62
C CYS A 192 9.41 4.31 -10.56
N TRP A 193 8.14 4.28 -10.95
CA TRP A 193 7.03 4.35 -10.00
C TRP A 193 5.83 3.51 -10.44
N ILE A 194 4.98 3.17 -9.48
CA ILE A 194 3.76 2.39 -9.64
C ILE A 194 2.61 3.19 -9.02
N LEU A 195 1.46 3.17 -9.69
CA LEU A 195 0.22 3.72 -9.16
C LEU A 195 -0.67 2.56 -8.73
N ASP A 196 -0.99 2.51 -7.43
CA ASP A 196 -1.95 1.58 -6.87
C ASP A 196 -3.18 2.35 -6.38
N ILE A 197 -4.36 1.77 -6.62
CA ILE A 197 -5.66 2.39 -6.35
C ILE A 197 -6.57 1.35 -5.70
N CYS A 198 -6.81 1.46 -4.41
CA CYS A 198 -7.90 0.75 -3.76
C CYS A 198 -9.19 1.56 -3.86
N LEU A 199 -10.31 0.88 -4.15
CA LEU A 199 -11.60 1.56 -4.26
C LEU A 199 -12.11 2.08 -2.91
N ASP A 200 -11.58 1.55 -1.80
CA ASP A 200 -11.83 2.02 -0.43
C ASP A 200 -11.45 3.49 -0.22
N TYR A 201 -10.58 4.06 -1.06
CA TYR A 201 -10.26 5.49 -1.03
C TYR A 201 -11.49 6.39 -1.23
N PHE A 202 -12.50 5.90 -1.97
CA PHE A 202 -13.68 6.68 -2.35
C PHE A 202 -14.89 6.45 -1.45
N VAL A 203 -14.95 5.30 -0.80
CA VAL A 203 -16.00 4.89 0.15
C VAL A 203 -15.46 3.72 0.93
N VAL A 204 -15.62 3.71 2.26
CA VAL A 204 -15.10 2.62 3.08
C VAL A 204 -16.04 2.34 4.25
N SER A 205 -16.41 1.09 4.40
CA SER A 205 -17.18 0.56 5.51
C SER A 205 -16.23 -0.18 6.43
N ASN A 206 -16.56 -0.23 7.72
CA ASN A 206 -15.80 -1.01 8.67
C ASN A 206 -16.67 -2.24 8.94
N PRO A 207 -16.37 -3.39 8.32
CA PRO A 207 -17.26 -4.56 8.35
C PRO A 207 -17.44 -5.12 9.76
N TRP A 208 -16.58 -4.74 10.71
CA TRP A 208 -16.67 -5.20 12.09
C TRP A 208 -17.67 -4.42 12.94
N LEU A 209 -18.03 -3.18 12.59
CA LEU A 209 -18.92 -2.34 13.40
C LEU A 209 -20.33 -2.93 13.57
N ASP A 210 -20.80 -3.68 12.57
CA ASP A 210 -22.13 -4.30 12.57
C ASP A 210 -22.12 -5.76 13.10
N THR A 211 -20.98 -6.22 13.62
CA THR A 211 -20.89 -7.58 14.17
C THR A 211 -21.51 -7.64 15.58
N PRO A 212 -22.27 -8.70 15.92
CA PRO A 212 -22.80 -8.88 17.28
C PRO A 212 -21.71 -8.85 18.35
N PHE A 213 -20.53 -9.35 18.01
CA PHE A 213 -19.33 -9.35 18.84
C PHE A 213 -18.84 -7.93 19.17
N PHE A 214 -18.79 -7.05 18.16
CA PHE A 214 -18.37 -5.67 18.37
C PHE A 214 -19.36 -4.91 19.26
N HIS A 215 -20.67 -5.11 19.11
CA HIS A 215 -21.64 -4.47 20.01
C HIS A 215 -21.48 -4.90 21.48
N GLU A 216 -21.21 -6.19 21.72
CA GLU A 216 -21.00 -6.69 23.09
C GLU A 216 -19.70 -6.20 23.72
N ILE A 217 -18.64 -6.05 22.91
CA ILE A 217 -17.31 -5.67 23.38
C ILE A 217 -17.11 -4.15 23.42
N HIS A 218 -17.65 -3.38 22.48
CA HIS A 218 -17.55 -1.91 22.48
C HIS A 218 -18.10 -1.31 23.78
N GLU A 219 -19.23 -1.82 24.29
CA GLU A 219 -19.79 -1.41 25.59
C GLU A 219 -18.81 -1.66 26.77
N LYS A 220 -17.92 -2.65 26.64
CA LYS A 220 -16.89 -2.99 27.64
C LYS A 220 -15.56 -2.23 27.40
N VAL A 221 -15.20 -1.97 26.14
CA VAL A 221 -13.92 -1.39 25.68
C VAL A 221 -13.88 0.14 25.78
N GLU A 222 -15.01 0.84 25.68
CA GLU A 222 -15.05 2.30 25.90
C GLU A 222 -14.50 2.69 27.29
N THR A 223 -14.41 1.72 28.21
CA THR A 223 -13.83 1.85 29.56
C THR A 223 -12.37 1.38 29.68
N THR A 224 -11.82 0.65 28.70
CA THR A 224 -10.58 -0.14 28.81
C THR A 224 -9.66 0.08 27.60
N CYS A 225 -8.65 0.96 27.72
CA CYS A 225 -7.70 1.24 26.64
C CYS A 225 -6.84 0.02 26.25
N ILE A 226 -6.42 -0.09 24.97
CA ILE A 226 -5.48 -1.11 24.44
C ILE A 226 -4.26 -1.31 25.34
N ALA A 227 -3.60 -0.22 25.75
CA ALA A 227 -2.44 -0.27 26.62
C ALA A 227 -2.75 -0.91 27.99
N TYR A 228 -3.94 -0.69 28.54
CA TYR A 228 -4.38 -1.34 29.77
C TYR A 228 -4.67 -2.83 29.54
N ALA A 229 -5.31 -3.20 28.43
CA ALA A 229 -5.54 -4.60 28.07
C ALA A 229 -4.21 -5.36 27.88
N GLN A 230 -3.24 -4.79 27.16
CA GLN A 230 -1.90 -5.35 26.98
C GLN A 230 -1.17 -5.51 28.33
N THR A 231 -1.16 -4.44 29.16
CA THR A 231 -0.52 -4.48 30.49
C THR A 231 -1.16 -5.56 31.39
N MET A 232 -2.49 -5.68 31.38
CA MET A 232 -3.20 -6.69 32.18
C MET A 232 -2.89 -8.12 31.71
N VAL A 233 -2.76 -8.34 30.40
CA VAL A 233 -2.35 -9.63 29.83
C VAL A 233 -0.94 -9.98 30.29
N GLU A 234 0.01 -9.05 30.19
CA GLU A 234 1.40 -9.25 30.60
C GLU A 234 1.55 -9.48 32.10
N GLU A 235 0.93 -8.65 32.93
CA GLU A 235 0.94 -8.77 34.40
C GLU A 235 0.36 -10.11 34.86
N LYS A 236 -0.73 -10.57 34.22
CA LYS A 236 -1.35 -11.84 34.57
C LYS A 236 -0.50 -13.03 34.13
N LYS A 237 0.13 -12.98 32.94
CA LYS A 237 1.11 -13.99 32.47
C LYS A 237 2.27 -14.11 33.45
N LEU A 238 2.81 -12.99 33.94
CA LEU A 238 3.88 -12.95 34.92
C LEU A 238 3.46 -13.48 36.31
N SER A 239 2.19 -13.31 36.69
CA SER A 239 1.70 -13.71 38.02
C SER A 239 1.33 -15.20 38.16
N GLY A 240 1.35 -15.97 37.08
CA GLY A 240 0.98 -17.40 37.07
C GLY A 240 -0.50 -17.68 37.37
N ARG A 241 -1.35 -16.65 37.45
CA ARG A 241 -2.81 -16.74 37.66
C ARG A 241 -3.57 -16.63 36.33
N TYR A 242 -3.02 -17.23 35.28
CA TYR A 242 -3.50 -17.12 33.92
C TYR A 242 -4.39 -18.35 33.60
N ASP A 243 -5.65 -18.13 33.22
CA ASP A 243 -6.58 -19.17 32.76
C ASP A 243 -6.85 -18.98 31.26
N GLU A 244 -6.98 -20.09 30.53
CA GLU A 244 -7.13 -20.17 29.07
C GLU A 244 -8.40 -19.43 28.58
N TYR A 245 -9.45 -19.40 29.41
CA TYR A 245 -10.68 -18.64 29.14
C TYR A 245 -10.46 -17.12 29.19
N GLU A 246 -9.61 -16.63 30.09
CA GLU A 246 -9.28 -15.20 30.16
C GLU A 246 -8.38 -14.78 29.00
N GLU A 247 -7.44 -15.62 28.55
CA GLU A 247 -6.59 -15.35 27.37
C GLU A 247 -7.42 -15.07 26.12
N LYS A 248 -8.41 -15.93 25.87
CA LYS A 248 -9.33 -15.77 24.74
C LYS A 248 -10.11 -14.46 24.83
N THR A 249 -10.65 -14.14 26.00
CA THR A 249 -11.44 -12.91 26.21
C THR A 249 -10.59 -11.65 26.02
N TRP A 250 -9.34 -11.62 26.48
CA TRP A 250 -8.45 -10.47 26.29
C TRP A 250 -7.92 -10.36 24.86
N GLY A 251 -7.65 -11.48 24.19
CA GLY A 251 -7.32 -11.51 22.77
C GLY A 251 -8.44 -10.92 21.91
N GLU A 252 -9.67 -11.34 22.17
CA GLU A 252 -10.90 -10.81 21.56
C GLU A 252 -11.08 -9.31 21.81
N ILE A 253 -10.81 -8.82 23.02
CA ILE A 253 -10.84 -7.39 23.35
C ILE A 253 -9.79 -6.61 22.55
N LEU A 254 -8.54 -7.11 22.48
CA LEU A 254 -7.45 -6.46 21.74
C LEU A 254 -7.76 -6.39 20.25
N GLU A 255 -8.34 -7.45 19.69
CA GLU A 255 -8.79 -7.53 18.31
C GLU A 255 -9.92 -6.52 18.02
N CYS A 256 -10.95 -6.45 18.88
CA CYS A 256 -11.97 -5.40 18.79
C CYS A 256 -11.40 -3.99 18.82
N CYS A 257 -10.45 -3.71 19.73
CA CYS A 257 -9.85 -2.39 19.83
C CYS A 257 -9.13 -1.99 18.52
N ARG A 258 -8.47 -2.94 17.85
CA ARG A 258 -7.85 -2.69 16.53
C ARG A 258 -8.90 -2.30 15.49
N TYR A 259 -10.03 -3.00 15.45
CA TYR A 259 -11.10 -2.69 14.50
C TYR A 259 -11.78 -1.33 14.76
N THR A 260 -11.82 -0.84 16.00
CA THR A 260 -12.39 0.51 16.27
C THR A 260 -11.64 1.65 15.57
N LYS A 261 -10.39 1.42 15.18
CA LYS A 261 -9.53 2.43 14.51
C LYS A 261 -9.57 2.37 12.99
N LEU A 262 -10.20 1.33 12.44
CA LEU A 262 -10.35 1.21 11.00
C LEU A 262 -11.32 2.29 10.47
N PRO A 263 -11.02 2.87 9.31
CA PRO A 263 -11.82 3.93 8.72
C PRO A 263 -13.25 3.46 8.47
N HIS A 264 -14.21 4.33 8.78
CA HIS A 264 -15.62 4.09 8.52
C HIS A 264 -16.26 5.37 7.97
N TYR A 265 -16.47 5.38 6.67
CA TYR A 265 -17.15 6.42 5.93
C TYR A 265 -18.00 5.76 4.82
N PRO A 266 -19.15 5.14 5.17
CA PRO A 266 -19.99 4.36 4.26
C PRO A 266 -20.87 5.28 3.40
N GLN A 267 -20.29 6.37 2.92
CA GLN A 267 -20.88 7.27 1.94
C GLN A 267 -19.83 7.57 0.89
N LEU A 268 -20.26 7.68 -0.36
CA LEU A 268 -19.37 8.06 -1.45
C LEU A 268 -18.79 9.47 -1.21
N VAL A 269 -17.46 9.57 -1.17
CA VAL A 269 -16.73 10.83 -1.03
C VAL A 269 -16.66 11.50 -2.40
N GLU A 270 -17.69 12.27 -2.75
CA GLU A 270 -17.77 12.88 -4.09
C GLU A 270 -16.57 13.78 -4.46
N SER A 271 -16.02 14.51 -3.49
CA SER A 271 -14.81 15.32 -3.69
C SER A 271 -13.57 14.49 -3.99
N ALA A 272 -13.50 13.25 -3.49
CA ALA A 272 -12.35 12.37 -3.68
C ALA A 272 -12.06 12.09 -5.16
N PHE A 273 -13.08 12.04 -6.03
CA PHE A 273 -12.87 11.87 -7.47
C PHE A 273 -12.21 13.08 -8.14
N HIS A 274 -12.56 14.29 -7.68
CA HIS A 274 -11.89 15.50 -8.16
C HIS A 274 -10.45 15.53 -7.67
N ASP A 275 -10.25 15.33 -6.37
CA ASP A 275 -8.92 15.37 -5.75
C ASP A 275 -8.00 14.30 -6.32
N PHE A 276 -8.50 13.07 -6.49
CA PHE A 276 -7.80 11.98 -7.18
C PHE A 276 -7.36 12.38 -8.59
N LYS A 277 -8.26 12.94 -9.39
CA LYS A 277 -7.93 13.39 -10.75
C LYS A 277 -6.83 14.47 -10.74
N GLU A 278 -6.94 15.47 -9.86
CA GLU A 278 -5.93 16.53 -9.74
C GLU A 278 -4.58 15.97 -9.28
N SER A 279 -4.57 15.03 -8.33
CA SER A 279 -3.35 14.33 -7.90
C SER A 279 -2.69 13.55 -9.03
N LEU A 280 -3.46 12.87 -9.87
CA LEU A 280 -2.92 12.15 -11.03
C LEU A 280 -2.38 13.10 -12.11
N LEU A 281 -3.05 14.22 -12.36
CA LEU A 281 -2.55 15.28 -13.26
C LEU A 281 -1.24 15.88 -12.72
N LEU A 282 -1.16 16.08 -11.40
CA LEU A 282 0.03 16.55 -10.72
C LEU A 282 1.17 15.54 -10.87
N ALA A 283 0.93 14.26 -10.60
CA ALA A 283 1.90 13.19 -10.81
C ALA A 283 2.39 13.16 -12.26
N LYS A 284 1.48 13.22 -13.24
CA LYS A 284 1.84 13.30 -14.67
C LYS A 284 2.73 14.51 -14.99
N SER A 285 2.55 15.64 -14.30
CA SER A 285 3.34 16.85 -14.51
C SER A 285 4.72 16.83 -13.82
N ARG A 286 4.86 16.06 -12.73
CA ARG A 286 6.07 16.01 -11.90
C ARG A 286 6.96 14.82 -12.19
N CYS A 287 6.39 13.68 -12.59
CA CYS A 287 7.12 12.48 -12.93
C CYS A 287 7.54 12.52 -14.41
N GLU A 288 8.81 12.26 -14.68
CA GLU A 288 9.36 12.28 -16.05
C GLU A 288 8.71 11.21 -16.95
N ASN A 289 8.40 10.05 -16.37
CA ASN A 289 7.80 8.92 -17.06
C ASN A 289 6.39 8.62 -16.51
N PRO A 290 5.49 8.05 -17.32
CA PRO A 290 4.23 7.49 -16.81
C PRO A 290 4.48 6.38 -15.77
N PRO A 291 3.46 6.00 -14.98
CA PRO A 291 3.60 4.86 -14.07
C PRO A 291 3.92 3.59 -14.86
N SER A 292 4.71 2.72 -14.25
CA SER A 292 5.21 1.50 -14.89
C SER A 292 4.10 0.47 -15.09
N CYS A 293 3.13 0.47 -14.18
CA CYS A 293 1.85 -0.20 -14.26
C CYS A 293 0.87 0.54 -13.35
N ILE A 294 -0.42 0.29 -13.55
CA ILE A 294 -1.49 0.76 -12.69
C ILE A 294 -2.20 -0.48 -12.14
N THR A 295 -2.44 -0.52 -10.84
CA THR A 295 -3.18 -1.59 -10.18
C THR A 295 -4.42 -1.01 -9.52
N VAL A 296 -5.50 -1.78 -9.55
CA VAL A 296 -6.77 -1.42 -8.91
C VAL A 296 -7.24 -2.61 -8.08
N ALA A 297 -7.49 -2.40 -6.78
CA ALA A 297 -8.10 -3.40 -5.89
C ALA A 297 -9.56 -3.05 -5.64
N ARG A 298 -10.46 -4.01 -5.82
CA ARG A 298 -11.91 -3.78 -5.72
C ARG A 298 -12.43 -3.78 -4.29
N SER A 299 -11.91 -4.67 -3.44
CA SER A 299 -12.39 -4.86 -2.06
C SER A 299 -13.90 -5.18 -1.98
N ALA A 300 -14.48 -5.82 -3.01
CA ALA A 300 -15.91 -6.09 -3.05
C ALA A 300 -16.32 -7.30 -2.18
N GLU A 301 -15.38 -8.20 -1.92
CA GLU A 301 -15.61 -9.47 -1.20
C GLU A 301 -15.17 -9.43 0.28
N ASP A 302 -14.48 -8.38 0.73
CA ASP A 302 -13.96 -8.24 2.11
C ASP A 302 -14.87 -7.41 3.05
N GLY A 303 -15.89 -6.74 2.49
CA GLY A 303 -16.89 -5.99 3.24
C GLY A 303 -16.56 -4.53 3.48
N PHE A 304 -15.44 -4.00 2.95
CA PHE A 304 -15.11 -2.58 3.04
C PHE A 304 -15.90 -1.73 2.03
N ILE A 305 -16.34 -2.29 0.90
CA ILE A 305 -17.21 -1.60 -0.06
C ILE A 305 -18.35 -2.52 -0.54
N SER A 306 -19.55 -1.98 -0.73
CA SER A 306 -20.68 -2.78 -1.22
C SER A 306 -20.57 -3.07 -2.73
N LEU A 307 -21.18 -4.17 -3.18
CA LEU A 307 -21.20 -4.56 -4.60
C LEU A 307 -21.84 -3.51 -5.54
N ASP A 308 -22.80 -2.74 -5.06
CA ASP A 308 -23.42 -1.68 -5.87
C ASP A 308 -22.48 -0.46 -5.98
N GLU A 309 -21.77 -0.13 -4.90
CA GLU A 309 -20.83 0.98 -4.87
C GLU A 309 -19.56 0.66 -5.66
N VAL A 310 -19.02 -0.55 -5.55
CA VAL A 310 -17.76 -0.94 -6.19
C VAL A 310 -17.81 -0.77 -7.71
N GLU A 311 -18.93 -1.13 -8.34
CA GLU A 311 -19.10 -0.98 -9.80
C GLU A 311 -19.12 0.49 -10.22
N VAL A 312 -19.82 1.33 -9.46
CA VAL A 312 -19.90 2.77 -9.71
C VAL A 312 -18.54 3.44 -9.52
N VAL A 313 -17.84 3.13 -8.43
CA VAL A 313 -16.51 3.68 -8.13
C VAL A 313 -15.51 3.23 -9.18
N GLN A 314 -15.47 1.93 -9.50
CA GLN A 314 -14.59 1.37 -10.52
C GLN A 314 -14.78 2.06 -11.87
N GLU A 315 -16.02 2.22 -12.35
CA GLU A 315 -16.28 2.88 -13.64
C GLU A 315 -15.75 4.33 -13.64
N ARG A 316 -15.97 5.08 -12.55
CA ARG A 316 -15.52 6.47 -12.41
C ARG A 316 -14.00 6.57 -12.37
N VAL A 317 -13.32 5.70 -11.60
CA VAL A 317 -11.85 5.62 -11.54
C VAL A 317 -11.27 5.35 -12.92
N LEU A 318 -11.78 4.32 -13.62
CA LEU A 318 -11.32 3.98 -14.96
C LEU A 318 -11.54 5.12 -15.95
N ARG A 319 -12.67 5.82 -15.87
CA ARG A 319 -12.95 7.00 -16.72
C ARG A 319 -11.92 8.09 -16.48
N ILE A 320 -11.59 8.40 -15.22
CA ILE A 320 -10.58 9.40 -14.85
C ILE A 320 -9.21 8.99 -15.40
N VAL A 321 -8.74 7.78 -15.09
CA VAL A 321 -7.42 7.30 -15.52
C VAL A 321 -7.28 7.33 -17.04
N LYS A 322 -8.31 6.90 -17.79
CA LYS A 322 -8.34 6.96 -19.26
C LYS A 322 -8.31 8.37 -19.84
N THR A 323 -8.67 9.41 -19.07
CA THR A 323 -8.49 10.81 -19.52
C THR A 323 -7.04 11.29 -19.39
N ILE A 324 -6.22 10.61 -18.60
CA ILE A 324 -4.85 11.04 -18.26
C ILE A 324 -3.81 10.21 -19.02
N TRP A 325 -4.00 8.90 -19.10
CA TRP A 325 -3.09 7.98 -19.78
C TRP A 325 -3.82 7.03 -20.74
N SER A 326 -3.10 6.58 -21.76
CA SER A 326 -3.54 5.46 -22.60
C SER A 326 -3.27 4.16 -21.85
N VAL A 327 -4.33 3.41 -21.52
CA VAL A 327 -4.25 2.19 -20.70
C VAL A 327 -4.79 0.97 -21.42
N ASN A 328 -4.13 -0.17 -21.21
CA ASN A 328 -4.60 -1.49 -21.56
C ASN A 328 -5.22 -2.13 -20.30
N VAL A 329 -6.55 -2.26 -20.28
CA VAL A 329 -7.27 -2.70 -19.07
C VAL A 329 -7.37 -4.22 -19.06
N HIS A 330 -6.87 -4.83 -17.99
CA HIS A 330 -6.98 -6.25 -17.68
C HIS A 330 -7.89 -6.43 -16.46
N VAL A 331 -8.81 -7.38 -16.54
CA VAL A 331 -9.71 -7.73 -15.45
C VAL A 331 -9.33 -9.11 -14.94
N ASP A 332 -8.80 -9.16 -13.72
CA ASP A 332 -8.23 -10.35 -13.09
C ASP A 332 -8.99 -10.75 -11.82
N TYR A 333 -10.33 -10.77 -11.92
CA TYR A 333 -11.23 -11.22 -10.85
C TYR A 333 -12.45 -12.01 -11.36
N ILE A 334 -12.70 -12.07 -12.67
CA ILE A 334 -13.90 -12.69 -13.25
C ILE A 334 -13.82 -14.23 -13.36
N ASN A 335 -12.64 -14.83 -13.18
CA ASN A 335 -12.40 -16.27 -13.42
C ASN A 335 -11.90 -17.06 -12.20
N LYS A 336 -12.26 -16.66 -10.98
CA LYS A 336 -11.94 -17.44 -9.78
C LYS A 336 -13.02 -18.46 -9.45
#